data_AF-B1WT07-F1
#
_entry.id   AF-B1WT07-F1
#
_cell.length_a   1.000
_cell.length_b   1.000
_cell.length_c   1.000
_cell.angle_alpha   90.00
_cell.angle_beta   90.00
_cell.angle_gamma   90.00
#
_symmetry.space_group_name_H-M   'P 1'
#
loop_
_entity.id
_entity.type
_entity.pdbx_description
1 polymer ?
#
loop_
_entity_poly.entity_id
_entity_poly.type
_entity_poly.pdbx_seq_one_letter_code
_entity_poly.pdbx_strand_id
1 'polypeptide(L)'
;MTKFSPESSAVQQLYNTYPFPPEPLLNEPPPGYNWRWNWIAAYNFCTGRKPATENIRILDAGCGTGVGTEYLILLNPHAEIVGVDISEKALEIAQKRIQQSGVAANHNHPISFHHLPLEEADKIEGEFDLINCVGVLHHLPDPIAGIKALSKKLAPGGIFHIFVYAELGRWEIQLMQKAISLLQTETKGDYKDGVFVGRKLFELLPENNRIVKREKERWSLENHRDESFADMYVHPQETDYNIDTLFELIEASGLEFIGFSNPQYWQLERLIGESEELIKRGEKLSDRQRYRLIELLDPENITHYEFFLGKPPLNKINWSEDETLLSAIPETHPCLHGWPSKSLLNYDYQPIHLSDAEYNFMQACDGNLTVKDILTKVSADLEIVRSLQQKQLIILTPNPH
;
A
#
# COMPACT_ATOMS: atom_id res chain seq x y z
N MET A 1 -29.86 11.86 0.89
CA MET A 1 -29.33 10.61 1.46
C MET A 1 -28.84 9.76 0.32
N THR A 2 -27.56 9.41 0.33
CA THR A 2 -26.99 8.44 -0.62
C THR A 2 -27.68 7.09 -0.42
N LYS A 3 -28.13 6.45 -1.51
CA LYS A 3 -28.73 5.11 -1.45
C LYS A 3 -27.66 4.09 -1.78
N PHE A 4 -27.29 3.26 -0.81
CA PHE A 4 -26.37 2.14 -1.03
C PHE A 4 -27.07 1.00 -1.78
N SER A 5 -26.32 0.26 -2.59
CA SER A 5 -26.77 -1.04 -3.11
C SER A 5 -26.99 -2.03 -1.95
N PRO A 6 -27.71 -3.14 -2.15
CA PRO A 6 -27.83 -4.20 -1.14
C PRO A 6 -26.46 -4.72 -0.66
N GLU A 7 -25.53 -4.94 -1.58
CA GLU A 7 -24.18 -5.42 -1.32
C GLU A 7 -23.36 -4.37 -0.54
N SER A 8 -23.37 -3.11 -0.97
CA SER A 8 -22.72 -2.00 -0.25
C SER A 8 -23.32 -1.84 1.15
N SER A 9 -24.64 -2.05 1.30
CA SER A 9 -25.30 -2.00 2.61
C SER A 9 -24.85 -3.14 3.53
N ALA A 10 -24.63 -4.34 2.99
CA ALA A 10 -24.08 -5.46 3.76
C ALA A 10 -22.64 -5.16 4.23
N VAL A 11 -21.77 -4.68 3.34
CA VAL A 11 -20.40 -4.28 3.70
C VAL A 11 -20.40 -3.18 4.77
N GLN A 12 -21.25 -2.16 4.61
CA GLN A 12 -21.44 -1.12 5.62
C GLN A 12 -21.90 -1.70 6.97
N GLN A 13 -22.86 -2.64 6.97
CA GLN A 13 -23.34 -3.26 8.20
C GLN A 13 -22.26 -4.09 8.90
N LEU A 14 -21.40 -4.78 8.15
CA LEU A 14 -20.24 -5.48 8.70
C LEU A 14 -19.36 -4.48 9.46
N TYR A 15 -18.89 -3.42 8.80
CA TYR A 15 -17.97 -2.46 9.41
C TYR A 15 -18.62 -1.52 10.43
N ASN A 16 -19.95 -1.40 10.45
CA ASN A 16 -20.67 -0.78 11.55
C ASN A 16 -20.75 -1.70 12.78
N THR A 17 -20.79 -3.02 12.57
CA THR A 17 -20.81 -4.03 13.64
C THR A 17 -19.41 -4.27 14.21
N TYR A 18 -18.42 -4.33 13.33
CA TYR A 18 -17.02 -4.61 13.59
C TYR A 18 -16.13 -3.59 12.87
N PRO A 19 -15.96 -2.38 13.44
CA PRO A 19 -15.11 -1.36 12.81
C PRO A 19 -13.67 -1.83 12.65
N PHE A 20 -13.12 -1.63 11.45
CA PHE A 20 -11.82 -2.14 11.05
C PHE A 20 -11.00 -1.03 10.36
N PRO A 21 -9.66 -1.01 10.49
CA PRO A 21 -8.82 -1.87 11.34
C PRO A 21 -9.06 -1.67 12.87
N PRO A 22 -8.88 -2.69 13.75
CA PRO A 22 -9.31 -2.62 15.15
C PRO A 22 -8.26 -2.04 16.11
N GLU A 23 -7.23 -1.36 15.60
CA GLU A 23 -6.09 -0.85 16.36
C GLU A 23 -6.58 0.07 17.48
N PRO A 24 -5.96 0.00 18.66
CA PRO A 24 -6.34 0.88 19.76
C PRO A 24 -6.13 2.36 19.38
N LEU A 25 -6.91 3.24 20.02
CA LEU A 25 -6.68 4.67 19.93
C LEU A 25 -5.46 5.03 20.79
N LEU A 26 -4.54 5.79 20.22
CA LEU A 26 -3.31 6.24 20.89
C LEU A 26 -3.47 7.70 21.33
N ASN A 27 -2.77 8.07 22.40
CA ASN A 27 -2.68 9.47 22.87
C ASN A 27 -1.39 10.15 22.35
N GLU A 28 -0.75 9.54 21.37
CA GLU A 28 0.48 10.00 20.72
C GLU A 28 0.46 9.59 19.24
N PRO A 29 1.24 10.25 18.38
CA PRO A 29 1.35 9.86 16.98
C PRO A 29 1.78 8.38 16.85
N PRO A 30 1.31 7.69 15.80
CA PRO A 30 1.59 6.27 15.66
C PRO A 30 3.08 6.02 15.41
N PRO A 31 3.64 4.91 15.92
CA PRO A 31 5.06 4.61 15.77
C PRO A 31 5.38 4.13 14.35
N GLY A 32 6.62 4.35 13.92
CA GLY A 32 7.13 3.86 12.64
C GLY A 32 6.60 4.64 11.44
N TYR A 33 6.75 4.06 10.26
CA TYR A 33 6.30 4.61 8.99
C TYR A 33 5.99 3.48 8.00
N ASN A 34 5.21 3.79 6.98
CA ASN A 34 5.18 3.03 5.74
C ASN A 34 5.57 3.97 4.61
N TRP A 35 6.66 3.68 3.90
CA TRP A 35 7.18 4.57 2.86
C TRP A 35 6.16 4.82 1.74
N ARG A 36 5.22 3.89 1.52
CA ARG A 36 4.13 4.01 0.54
C ARG A 36 3.13 5.12 0.90
N TRP A 37 3.10 5.52 2.17
CA TRP A 37 2.25 6.58 2.70
C TRP A 37 3.01 7.92 2.86
N ASN A 38 4.31 7.95 2.56
CA ASN A 38 5.08 9.19 2.49
C ASN A 38 5.16 9.63 1.02
N TRP A 39 4.62 10.81 0.70
CA TRP A 39 4.55 11.32 -0.66
C TRP A 39 5.89 11.35 -1.39
N ILE A 40 6.94 11.83 -0.72
CA ILE A 40 8.27 11.95 -1.31
C ILE A 40 8.82 10.57 -1.66
N ALA A 41 8.74 9.61 -0.74
CA ALA A 41 9.22 8.25 -0.94
C ALA A 41 8.41 7.50 -2.01
N ALA A 42 7.08 7.56 -1.94
CA ALA A 42 6.18 6.91 -2.90
C ALA A 42 6.32 7.51 -4.31
N TYR A 43 6.42 8.83 -4.44
CA TYR A 43 6.63 9.49 -5.72
C TYR A 43 8.02 9.17 -6.30
N ASN A 44 9.07 9.13 -5.46
CA ASN A 44 10.40 8.69 -5.86
C ASN A 44 10.40 7.24 -6.34
N PHE A 45 9.71 6.33 -5.65
CA PHE A 45 9.55 4.95 -6.12
C PHE A 45 8.90 4.91 -7.51
N CYS A 46 7.86 5.72 -7.74
CA CYS A 46 7.11 5.70 -9.00
C CYS A 46 7.81 6.38 -10.18
N THR A 47 8.65 7.39 -9.91
CA THR A 47 9.20 8.28 -10.94
C THR A 47 10.71 8.33 -11.00
N GLY A 48 11.40 7.78 -10.00
CA GLY A 48 12.85 7.86 -9.83
C GLY A 48 13.35 9.22 -9.31
N ARG A 49 12.47 10.17 -8.93
CA ARG A 49 12.87 11.51 -8.48
C ARG A 49 12.04 12.04 -7.32
N LYS A 50 12.57 13.04 -6.62
CA LYS A 50 11.81 13.85 -5.68
C LYS A 50 10.63 14.55 -6.39
N PRO A 51 9.43 14.62 -5.79
CA PRO A 51 8.35 15.46 -6.32
C PRO A 51 8.73 16.94 -6.25
N ALA A 52 8.19 17.75 -7.16
CA ALA A 52 8.47 19.19 -7.22
C ALA A 52 7.78 20.01 -6.10
N THR A 53 6.78 19.45 -5.45
CA THR A 53 6.01 20.08 -4.37
C THR A 53 5.58 19.05 -3.33
N GLU A 54 5.48 19.49 -2.09
CA GLU A 54 4.89 18.74 -0.97
C GLU A 54 3.51 19.29 -0.57
N ASN A 55 3.12 20.45 -1.10
CA ASN A 55 1.77 20.99 -0.96
C ASN A 55 0.86 20.27 -1.96
N ILE A 56 0.27 19.18 -1.52
CA ILE A 56 -0.50 18.23 -2.34
C ILE A 56 -1.84 17.88 -1.70
N ARG A 57 -2.70 17.17 -2.43
CA ARG A 57 -3.94 16.59 -1.90
C ARG A 57 -3.87 15.07 -1.91
N ILE A 58 -4.19 14.46 -0.78
CA ILE A 58 -4.20 13.00 -0.60
C ILE A 58 -5.62 12.52 -0.32
N LEU A 59 -6.07 11.52 -1.06
CA LEU A 59 -7.30 10.78 -0.80
C LEU A 59 -6.99 9.44 -0.14
N ASP A 60 -7.51 9.20 1.06
CA ASP A 60 -7.54 7.88 1.70
C ASP A 60 -8.91 7.23 1.41
N ALA A 61 -8.96 6.42 0.36
CA ALA A 61 -10.18 5.83 -0.19
C ALA A 61 -10.50 4.49 0.49
N GLY A 62 -11.51 4.50 1.37
CA GLY A 62 -11.84 3.42 2.31
C GLY A 62 -10.96 3.52 3.56
N CYS A 63 -11.01 4.67 4.23
CA CYS A 63 -10.11 5.00 5.34
C CYS A 63 -10.36 4.19 6.62
N GLY A 64 -11.47 3.45 6.70
CA GLY A 64 -11.83 2.63 7.86
C GLY A 64 -11.84 3.44 9.16
N THR A 65 -11.27 2.87 10.21
CA THR A 65 -11.09 3.52 11.52
C THR A 65 -9.96 4.55 11.57
N GLY A 66 -9.42 4.95 10.42
CA GLY A 66 -8.46 6.05 10.27
C GLY A 66 -7.00 5.71 10.61
N VAL A 67 -6.65 4.44 10.74
CA VAL A 67 -5.25 4.03 11.03
C VAL A 67 -4.31 4.51 9.93
N GLY A 68 -4.61 4.20 8.66
CA GLY A 68 -3.84 4.71 7.52
C GLY A 68 -3.85 6.23 7.44
N THR A 69 -5.04 6.85 7.63
CA THR A 69 -5.19 8.31 7.59
C THR A 69 -4.31 9.03 8.61
N GLU A 70 -4.18 8.48 9.81
CA GLU A 70 -3.32 9.01 10.87
C GLU A 70 -1.85 9.08 10.44
N TYR A 71 -1.34 8.02 9.80
CA TYR A 71 0.00 8.03 9.21
C TYR A 71 0.12 8.99 8.02
N LEU A 72 -0.89 9.07 7.14
CA LEU A 72 -0.88 9.99 6.01
C LEU A 72 -0.78 11.45 6.48
N ILE A 73 -1.46 11.82 7.57
CA ILE A 73 -1.36 13.16 8.18
C ILE A 73 0.05 13.39 8.73
N LEU A 74 0.58 12.42 9.49
CA LEU A 74 1.89 12.54 10.14
C LEU A 74 3.05 12.65 9.13
N LEU A 75 3.00 11.82 8.08
CA LEU A 75 4.09 11.66 7.11
C LEU A 75 4.08 12.74 6.01
N ASN A 76 2.99 13.51 5.88
CA ASN A 76 2.80 14.51 4.84
C ASN A 76 2.28 15.83 5.46
N PRO A 77 3.13 16.56 6.21
CA PRO A 77 2.70 17.74 7.00
C PRO A 77 2.18 18.92 6.15
N HIS A 78 2.42 18.89 4.84
CA HIS A 78 2.01 19.91 3.87
C HIS A 78 0.81 19.49 3.01
N ALA A 79 0.27 18.29 3.20
CA ALA A 79 -0.81 17.77 2.37
C ALA A 79 -2.20 18.11 2.92
N GLU A 80 -3.16 18.38 2.06
CA GLU A 80 -4.58 18.28 2.44
C GLU A 80 -4.99 16.80 2.45
N ILE A 81 -5.68 16.35 3.50
CA ILE A 81 -6.07 14.95 3.67
C ILE A 81 -7.59 14.81 3.58
N VAL A 82 -8.05 13.91 2.71
CA VAL A 82 -9.46 13.56 2.56
C VAL A 82 -9.64 12.07 2.80
N GLY A 83 -10.33 11.69 3.88
CA GLY A 83 -10.74 10.32 4.14
C GLY A 83 -12.15 10.04 3.64
N VAL A 84 -12.38 8.88 3.04
CA VAL A 84 -13.71 8.46 2.60
C VAL A 84 -13.97 7.05 3.08
N ASP A 85 -15.14 6.80 3.65
CA ASP A 85 -15.55 5.45 4.00
C ASP A 85 -17.07 5.28 3.91
N ILE A 86 -17.52 4.05 3.76
CA ILE A 86 -18.93 3.70 3.73
C ILE A 86 -19.50 3.49 5.14
N SER A 87 -18.68 3.21 6.14
CA SER A 87 -19.08 2.95 7.53
C SER A 87 -19.09 4.23 8.35
N GLU A 88 -20.28 4.66 8.79
CA GLU A 88 -20.42 5.80 9.71
C GLU A 88 -19.69 5.52 11.03
N LYS A 89 -19.75 4.28 11.55
CA LYS A 89 -19.08 3.90 12.79
C LYS A 89 -17.55 3.95 12.66
N ALA A 90 -17.01 3.53 11.53
CA ALA A 90 -15.57 3.58 11.29
C ALA A 90 -15.11 5.05 11.18
N LEU A 91 -15.86 5.91 10.49
CA LEU A 91 -15.58 7.35 10.40
C LEU A 91 -15.62 8.05 11.75
N GLU A 92 -16.58 7.73 12.63
CA GLU A 92 -16.59 8.25 14.01
C GLU A 92 -15.29 7.90 14.75
N ILE A 93 -14.80 6.67 14.58
CA ILE A 93 -13.55 6.21 15.21
C ILE A 93 -12.34 6.89 14.57
N ALA A 94 -12.31 7.06 13.25
CA ALA A 94 -11.25 7.75 12.52
C ALA A 94 -11.09 9.20 13.00
N GLN A 95 -12.20 9.94 13.10
CA GLN A 95 -12.20 11.31 13.62
C GLN A 95 -11.70 11.36 15.06
N LYS A 96 -12.13 10.42 15.91
CA LYS A 96 -11.68 10.33 17.29
C LYS A 96 -10.17 10.01 17.38
N ARG A 97 -9.67 9.08 16.55
CA ARG A 97 -8.25 8.70 16.49
C ARG A 97 -7.37 9.90 16.23
N ILE A 98 -7.66 10.64 15.18
CA ILE A 98 -6.89 11.82 14.75
C ILE A 98 -6.92 12.94 15.80
N GLN A 99 -8.04 13.11 16.50
CA GLN A 99 -8.13 14.06 17.61
C GLN A 99 -7.30 13.60 18.81
N GLN A 100 -7.31 12.31 19.14
CA GLN A 100 -6.65 11.77 20.35
C GLN A 100 -5.14 11.63 20.22
N SER A 101 -4.62 11.22 19.06
CA SER A 101 -3.17 11.11 18.86
C SER A 101 -2.46 12.46 18.72
N GLY A 102 -3.21 13.53 18.50
CA GLY A 102 -2.68 14.88 18.35
C GLY A 102 -2.05 15.16 17.00
N VAL A 103 -2.12 14.23 16.03
CA VAL A 103 -1.56 14.47 14.68
C VAL A 103 -2.21 15.67 13.99
N ALA A 104 -3.51 15.91 14.20
CA ALA A 104 -4.20 17.09 13.67
C ALA A 104 -3.76 18.40 14.34
N ALA A 105 -3.32 18.38 15.60
CA ALA A 105 -2.91 19.59 16.30
C ALA A 105 -1.62 20.20 15.72
N ASN A 106 -0.78 19.37 15.09
CA ASN A 106 0.48 19.77 14.45
C ASN A 106 0.36 19.85 12.92
N HIS A 107 -0.84 19.71 12.37
CA HIS A 107 -1.09 19.69 10.94
C HIS A 107 -1.84 20.96 10.52
N ASN A 108 -1.20 21.80 9.70
CA ASN A 108 -1.72 23.12 9.34
C ASN A 108 -2.61 23.14 8.08
N HIS A 109 -2.90 21.98 7.51
CA HIS A 109 -3.68 21.81 6.29
C HIS A 109 -5.05 21.16 6.57
N PRO A 110 -6.04 21.30 5.67
CA PRO A 110 -7.36 20.71 5.86
C PRO A 110 -7.33 19.18 5.99
N ILE A 111 -8.07 18.67 6.97
CA ILE A 111 -8.41 17.24 7.13
C ILE A 111 -9.93 17.13 7.06
N SER A 112 -10.45 16.27 6.19
CA SER A 112 -11.89 16.09 6.03
C SER A 112 -12.28 14.62 5.84
N PHE A 113 -13.52 14.30 6.19
CA PHE A 113 -14.07 12.95 6.11
C PHE A 113 -15.41 12.95 5.37
N HIS A 114 -15.61 11.99 4.48
CA HIS A 114 -16.85 11.84 3.72
C HIS A 114 -17.44 10.44 3.91
N HIS A 115 -18.72 10.40 4.26
CA HIS A 115 -19.51 9.17 4.29
C HIS A 115 -20.12 8.91 2.92
N LEU A 116 -19.40 8.18 2.06
CA LEU A 116 -19.77 7.94 0.67
C LEU A 116 -19.25 6.57 0.20
N PRO A 117 -19.97 5.89 -0.72
CA PRO A 117 -19.41 4.77 -1.45
C PRO A 117 -18.38 5.30 -2.47
N LEU A 118 -17.31 4.55 -2.73
CA LEU A 118 -16.20 5.02 -3.59
C LEU A 118 -16.60 5.17 -5.05
N GLU A 119 -17.64 4.47 -5.50
CA GLU A 119 -18.26 4.63 -6.82
C GLU A 119 -18.83 6.05 -7.02
N GLU A 120 -19.08 6.79 -5.95
CA GLU A 120 -19.53 8.19 -5.94
C GLU A 120 -18.41 9.19 -5.56
N ALA A 121 -17.14 8.82 -5.75
CA ALA A 121 -16.00 9.71 -5.50
C ALA A 121 -16.02 11.00 -6.35
N ASP A 122 -16.84 11.07 -7.40
CA ASP A 122 -17.09 12.27 -8.19
C ASP A 122 -17.76 13.39 -7.39
N LYS A 123 -18.46 13.07 -6.29
CA LYS A 123 -19.05 14.05 -5.37
C LYS A 123 -18.03 14.80 -4.50
N ILE A 124 -16.79 14.32 -4.45
CA ILE A 124 -15.70 14.97 -3.72
C ILE A 124 -15.04 15.97 -4.66
N GLU A 125 -14.79 17.20 -4.20
CA GLU A 125 -14.27 18.26 -5.06
C GLU A 125 -12.76 18.15 -5.33
N GLY A 126 -12.36 18.57 -6.53
CA GLY A 126 -10.96 18.64 -6.98
C GLY A 126 -10.32 17.29 -7.30
N GLU A 127 -9.03 17.30 -7.62
CA GLU A 127 -8.22 16.10 -7.88
C GLU A 127 -7.20 15.87 -6.75
N PHE A 128 -6.56 14.70 -6.76
CA PHE A 128 -5.61 14.25 -5.73
C PHE A 128 -4.27 13.85 -6.37
N ASP A 129 -3.16 14.27 -5.78
CA ASP A 129 -1.82 13.89 -6.22
C ASP A 129 -1.48 12.45 -5.81
N LEU A 130 -1.99 12.01 -4.67
CA LEU A 130 -1.92 10.63 -4.19
C LEU A 130 -3.32 10.14 -3.83
N ILE A 131 -3.71 9.00 -4.40
CA ILE A 131 -4.84 8.21 -3.87
C ILE A 131 -4.24 6.98 -3.19
N ASN A 132 -4.56 6.78 -1.92
CA ASN A 132 -4.25 5.58 -1.16
C ASN A 132 -5.55 4.76 -1.01
N CYS A 133 -5.60 3.56 -1.56
CA CYS A 133 -6.75 2.67 -1.47
C CYS A 133 -6.27 1.25 -1.10
N VAL A 134 -6.11 1.03 0.20
CA VAL A 134 -5.47 -0.16 0.74
C VAL A 134 -6.50 -1.04 1.43
N GLY A 135 -6.74 -2.25 0.93
CA GLY A 135 -7.67 -3.17 1.61
C GLY A 135 -9.15 -2.96 1.23
N VAL A 136 -9.45 -2.35 0.08
CA VAL A 136 -10.81 -1.80 -0.16
C VAL A 136 -11.44 -2.26 -1.47
N LEU A 137 -10.76 -2.11 -2.62
CA LEU A 137 -11.38 -2.34 -3.94
C LEU A 137 -12.03 -3.73 -4.10
N HIS A 138 -11.48 -4.76 -3.45
CA HIS A 138 -12.04 -6.12 -3.49
C HIS A 138 -13.34 -6.29 -2.70
N HIS A 139 -13.66 -5.35 -1.80
CA HIS A 139 -14.89 -5.33 -1.02
C HIS A 139 -16.02 -4.55 -1.68
N LEU A 140 -15.76 -3.90 -2.82
CA LEU A 140 -16.81 -3.23 -3.59
C LEU A 140 -17.71 -4.25 -4.31
N PRO A 141 -19.00 -3.92 -4.50
CA PRO A 141 -19.88 -4.72 -5.34
C PRO A 141 -19.47 -4.68 -6.82
N ASP A 142 -18.93 -3.54 -7.29
CA ASP A 142 -18.36 -3.39 -8.62
C ASP A 142 -16.96 -2.73 -8.50
N PRO A 143 -15.90 -3.53 -8.31
CA PRO A 143 -14.53 -3.03 -8.22
C PRO A 143 -14.09 -2.23 -9.45
N ILE A 144 -14.61 -2.56 -10.64
CA ILE A 144 -14.30 -1.88 -11.90
C ILE A 144 -14.91 -0.47 -11.91
N ALA A 145 -16.15 -0.32 -11.45
CA ALA A 145 -16.76 1.00 -11.28
C ALA A 145 -15.99 1.83 -10.24
N GLY A 146 -15.61 1.22 -9.12
CA GLY A 146 -14.83 1.85 -8.05
C GLY A 146 -13.49 2.39 -8.52
N ILE A 147 -12.65 1.56 -9.15
CA ILE A 147 -11.34 2.01 -9.62
C ILE A 147 -11.48 3.09 -10.70
N LYS A 148 -12.47 3.00 -11.60
CA LYS A 148 -12.75 4.05 -12.60
C LYS A 148 -13.16 5.38 -11.97
N ALA A 149 -13.97 5.34 -10.91
CA ALA A 149 -14.38 6.54 -10.20
C ALA A 149 -13.16 7.22 -9.56
N LEU A 150 -12.32 6.46 -8.87
CA LEU A 150 -11.10 6.96 -8.23
C LEU A 150 -10.06 7.46 -9.24
N SER A 151 -9.82 6.74 -10.34
CA SER A 151 -8.87 7.14 -11.38
C SER A 151 -9.20 8.49 -12.02
N LYS A 152 -10.49 8.85 -12.12
CA LYS A 152 -10.92 10.18 -12.58
C LYS A 152 -10.56 11.31 -11.61
N LYS A 153 -10.38 10.99 -10.33
CA LYS A 153 -10.01 11.93 -9.26
C LYS A 153 -8.51 12.11 -9.11
N LEU A 154 -7.69 11.26 -9.73
CA LEU A 154 -6.24 11.38 -9.69
C LEU A 154 -5.80 12.59 -10.53
N ALA A 155 -4.92 13.45 -10.03
CA ALA A 155 -4.40 14.60 -10.76
C ALA A 155 -3.41 14.14 -11.86
N PRO A 156 -3.20 14.92 -12.94
CA PRO A 156 -2.13 14.64 -13.91
C PRO A 156 -0.77 14.52 -13.22
N GLY A 157 -0.04 13.44 -13.47
CA GLY A 157 1.22 13.14 -12.79
C GLY A 157 1.07 12.61 -11.36
N GLY A 158 -0.16 12.41 -10.88
CA GLY A 158 -0.45 11.77 -9.59
C GLY A 158 -0.27 10.25 -9.63
N ILE A 159 -0.14 9.66 -8.45
CA ILE A 159 0.06 8.22 -8.24
C ILE A 159 -1.07 7.62 -7.40
N PHE A 160 -1.37 6.34 -7.64
CA PHE A 160 -2.45 5.61 -7.00
C PHE A 160 -1.91 4.34 -6.38
N HIS A 161 -1.83 4.31 -5.05
CA HIS A 161 -1.43 3.17 -4.26
C HIS A 161 -2.62 2.24 -3.99
N ILE A 162 -2.50 0.97 -4.37
CA ILE A 162 -3.59 -0.01 -4.30
C ILE A 162 -3.12 -1.30 -3.62
N PHE A 163 -3.94 -1.82 -2.71
CA PHE A 163 -3.81 -3.17 -2.15
C PHE A 163 -5.11 -3.97 -2.39
N VAL A 164 -5.01 -5.18 -2.97
CA VAL A 164 -6.14 -6.11 -3.15
C VAL A 164 -5.75 -7.56 -2.88
N TYR A 165 -6.72 -8.40 -2.55
CA TYR A 165 -6.51 -9.79 -2.18
C TYR A 165 -6.15 -10.71 -3.35
N ALA A 166 -5.27 -11.68 -3.08
CA ALA A 166 -4.83 -12.68 -4.04
C ALA A 166 -5.52 -14.03 -3.77
N GLU A 167 -6.11 -14.60 -4.82
CA GLU A 167 -6.94 -15.81 -4.77
C GLU A 167 -6.19 -17.04 -4.23
N LEU A 168 -4.95 -17.26 -4.71
CA LEU A 168 -4.22 -18.48 -4.36
C LEU A 168 -3.76 -18.48 -2.89
N GLY A 169 -3.18 -17.38 -2.41
CA GLY A 169 -2.67 -17.27 -1.04
C GLY A 169 -3.75 -17.15 0.04
N ARG A 170 -5.00 -16.92 -0.36
CA ARG A 170 -6.17 -16.79 0.51
C ARG A 170 -7.22 -17.89 0.29
N TRP A 171 -6.90 -18.93 -0.46
CA TRP A 171 -7.84 -20.00 -0.78
C TRP A 171 -8.53 -20.62 0.46
N GLU A 172 -7.78 -20.86 1.54
CA GLU A 172 -8.34 -21.38 2.79
C GLU A 172 -9.33 -20.43 3.46
N ILE A 173 -9.14 -19.11 3.31
CA ILE A 173 -10.08 -18.09 3.79
C ILE A 173 -11.39 -18.21 3.03
N GLN A 174 -11.33 -18.27 1.70
CA GLN A 174 -12.52 -18.43 0.85
C GLN A 174 -13.32 -19.70 1.18
N LEU A 175 -12.64 -20.81 1.48
CA LEU A 175 -13.29 -22.05 1.91
C LEU A 175 -14.02 -21.89 3.25
N MET A 176 -13.39 -21.23 4.22
CA MET A 176 -13.99 -21.00 5.53
C MET A 176 -15.16 -20.02 5.46
N GLN A 177 -15.06 -18.94 4.68
CA GLN A 177 -16.16 -18.01 4.39
C GLN A 177 -17.39 -18.75 3.84
N LYS A 178 -17.19 -19.63 2.84
CA LYS A 178 -18.25 -20.47 2.26
C LYS A 178 -18.85 -21.42 3.30
N ALA A 179 -18.02 -22.05 4.14
CA ALA A 179 -18.48 -22.95 5.19
C ALA A 179 -19.34 -22.23 6.24
N ILE A 180 -18.90 -21.06 6.72
CA ILE A 180 -19.67 -20.21 7.64
C ILE A 180 -21.00 -19.84 7.00
N SER A 181 -21.00 -19.33 5.76
CA SER A 181 -22.25 -18.95 5.09
C SER A 181 -23.23 -20.11 4.92
N LEU A 182 -22.77 -21.35 4.76
CA LEU A 182 -23.65 -22.53 4.67
C LEU A 182 -24.27 -22.90 6.02
N LEU A 183 -23.55 -22.67 7.12
CA LEU A 183 -23.98 -23.03 8.47
C LEU A 183 -24.89 -21.98 9.13
N GLN A 184 -24.80 -20.71 8.73
CA GLN A 184 -25.70 -19.68 9.26
C GLN A 184 -27.16 -19.93 8.88
N THR A 185 -27.44 -20.54 7.72
CA THR A 185 -28.81 -20.87 7.29
C THR A 185 -29.79 -19.68 7.42
N GLU A 186 -30.63 -19.65 8.46
CA GLU A 186 -31.61 -18.60 8.79
C GLU A 186 -30.98 -17.30 9.32
N THR A 187 -29.77 -17.33 9.87
CA THR A 187 -29.03 -16.16 10.42
C THR A 187 -28.08 -15.52 9.41
N LYS A 188 -28.18 -15.88 8.12
CA LYS A 188 -27.28 -15.33 7.09
C LYS A 188 -27.33 -13.79 7.07
N GLY A 189 -26.17 -13.17 7.23
CA GLY A 189 -26.02 -11.71 7.35
C GLY A 189 -25.95 -11.20 8.80
N ASP A 190 -26.14 -12.05 9.81
CA ASP A 190 -25.76 -11.75 11.18
C ASP A 190 -24.25 -11.98 11.34
N TYR A 191 -23.47 -10.89 11.34
CA TYR A 191 -22.02 -10.96 11.44
C TYR A 191 -21.52 -11.53 12.77
N LYS A 192 -22.26 -11.32 13.87
CA LYS A 192 -21.86 -11.83 15.19
C LYS A 192 -22.01 -13.34 15.27
N ASP A 193 -23.12 -13.83 14.73
CA ASP A 193 -23.31 -15.27 14.56
C ASP A 193 -22.25 -15.87 13.63
N GLY A 194 -21.90 -15.18 12.55
CA GLY A 194 -20.85 -15.64 11.62
C GLY A 194 -19.48 -15.79 12.29
N VAL A 195 -19.09 -14.82 13.12
CA VAL A 195 -17.88 -14.93 13.96
C VAL A 195 -17.98 -16.11 14.91
N PHE A 196 -19.12 -16.27 15.61
CA PHE A 196 -19.34 -17.40 16.52
C PHE A 196 -19.19 -18.76 15.81
N VAL A 197 -19.86 -18.94 14.68
CA VAL A 197 -19.80 -20.16 13.86
C VAL A 197 -18.37 -20.43 13.39
N GLY A 198 -17.69 -19.42 12.83
CA GLY A 198 -16.33 -19.56 12.33
C GLY A 198 -15.34 -19.94 13.44
N ARG A 199 -15.40 -19.26 14.59
CA ARG A 199 -14.56 -19.58 15.75
C ARG A 199 -14.81 -21.01 16.24
N LYS A 200 -16.08 -21.46 16.28
CA LYS A 200 -16.43 -22.84 16.64
C LYS A 200 -15.90 -23.86 15.64
N LEU A 201 -15.89 -23.55 14.34
CA LEU A 201 -15.25 -24.42 13.34
C LEU A 201 -13.75 -24.57 13.59
N PHE A 202 -13.02 -23.47 13.81
CA PHE A 202 -11.59 -23.53 14.09
C PHE A 202 -11.25 -24.29 15.39
N GLU A 203 -12.13 -24.24 16.40
CA GLU A 203 -11.99 -25.00 17.63
C GLU A 203 -12.17 -26.52 17.42
N LEU A 204 -13.11 -26.91 16.56
CA LEU A 204 -13.53 -28.31 16.40
C LEU A 204 -12.85 -29.06 15.25
N LEU A 205 -12.34 -28.34 14.24
CA LEU A 205 -11.67 -28.96 13.10
C LEU A 205 -10.38 -29.68 13.55
N PRO A 206 -10.05 -30.86 12.98
CA PRO A 206 -8.83 -31.57 13.31
C PRO A 206 -7.58 -30.72 13.11
N GLU A 207 -6.57 -30.86 13.98
CA GLU A 207 -5.33 -30.07 13.89
C GLU A 207 -4.58 -30.25 12.57
N ASN A 208 -4.73 -31.41 11.92
CA ASN A 208 -4.11 -31.68 10.63
C ASN A 208 -4.91 -31.14 9.42
N ASN A 209 -6.08 -30.53 9.65
CA ASN A 209 -6.88 -29.88 8.62
C ASN A 209 -6.09 -28.71 8.00
N ARG A 210 -6.07 -28.63 6.67
CA ARG A 210 -5.30 -27.62 5.93
C ARG A 210 -5.68 -26.18 6.30
N ILE A 211 -6.97 -25.89 6.48
CA ILE A 211 -7.46 -24.55 6.86
C ILE A 211 -6.93 -24.17 8.25
N VAL A 212 -7.01 -25.11 9.21
CA VAL A 212 -6.51 -24.90 10.58
C VAL A 212 -4.99 -24.70 10.61
N LYS A 213 -4.23 -25.50 9.86
CA LYS A 213 -2.77 -25.33 9.77
C LYS A 213 -2.40 -23.96 9.22
N ARG A 214 -3.03 -23.57 8.10
CA ARG A 214 -2.74 -22.31 7.43
C ARG A 214 -3.06 -21.12 8.33
N GLU A 215 -4.19 -21.15 9.03
CA GLU A 215 -4.58 -20.15 10.02
C GLU A 215 -3.52 -20.00 11.12
N LYS A 216 -3.07 -21.12 11.69
CA LYS A 216 -2.04 -21.11 12.74
C LYS A 216 -0.69 -20.56 12.24
N GLU A 217 -0.26 -20.97 11.05
CA GLU A 217 1.03 -20.61 10.48
C GLU A 217 1.09 -19.16 10.00
N ARG A 218 0.02 -18.65 9.41
CA ARG A 218 0.03 -17.36 8.72
C ARG A 218 -0.71 -16.25 9.46
N TRP A 219 -1.87 -16.55 10.04
CA TRP A 219 -2.84 -15.54 10.47
C TRP A 219 -3.00 -15.43 11.98
N SER A 220 -2.36 -16.31 12.76
CA SER A 220 -2.55 -16.42 14.21
C SER A 220 -2.23 -15.15 15.00
N LEU A 221 -1.33 -14.29 14.50
CA LEU A 221 -1.02 -13.00 15.12
C LEU A 221 -2.05 -11.92 14.75
N GLU A 222 -2.62 -11.98 13.56
CA GLU A 222 -3.54 -10.96 13.02
C GLU A 222 -4.99 -11.22 13.45
N ASN A 223 -5.38 -12.50 13.52
CA ASN A 223 -6.78 -12.92 13.66
C ASN A 223 -7.21 -13.25 15.11
N HIS A 224 -6.75 -12.47 16.08
CA HIS A 224 -7.08 -12.68 17.51
C HIS A 224 -8.33 -11.91 17.97
N ARG A 225 -8.72 -10.85 17.26
CA ARG A 225 -9.91 -10.04 17.57
C ARG A 225 -11.11 -10.45 16.72
N ASP A 226 -12.31 -10.17 17.19
CA ASP A 226 -13.53 -10.47 16.44
C ASP A 226 -13.64 -9.57 15.20
N GLU A 227 -13.15 -8.33 15.27
CA GLU A 227 -13.11 -7.42 14.12
C GLU A 227 -12.22 -7.97 13.00
N SER A 228 -11.01 -8.44 13.33
CA SER A 228 -10.11 -9.08 12.35
C SER A 228 -10.71 -10.36 11.80
N PHE A 229 -11.41 -11.15 12.62
CA PHE A 229 -12.06 -12.37 12.18
C PHE A 229 -13.23 -12.09 11.26
N ALA A 230 -14.03 -11.07 11.58
CA ALA A 230 -15.18 -10.67 10.80
C ALA A 230 -14.74 -10.16 9.42
N ASP A 231 -13.73 -9.28 9.38
CA ASP A 231 -13.10 -8.78 8.16
C ASP A 231 -12.54 -9.92 7.29
N MET A 232 -11.88 -10.90 7.89
CA MET A 232 -11.25 -12.00 7.14
C MET A 232 -12.24 -13.10 6.72
N TYR A 233 -13.10 -13.57 7.61
CA TYR A 233 -13.87 -14.82 7.45
C TYR A 233 -15.37 -14.65 7.32
N VAL A 234 -15.90 -13.45 7.57
CA VAL A 234 -17.34 -13.17 7.58
C VAL A 234 -17.68 -12.03 6.61
N HIS A 235 -16.74 -11.65 5.74
CA HIS A 235 -16.95 -10.56 4.80
C HIS A 235 -18.05 -10.89 3.78
N PRO A 236 -19.08 -10.03 3.59
CA PRO A 236 -20.23 -10.35 2.74
C PRO A 236 -19.95 -10.21 1.24
N GLN A 237 -18.88 -9.49 0.86
CA GLN A 237 -18.51 -9.20 -0.52
C GLN A 237 -16.98 -9.18 -0.66
N GLU A 238 -16.39 -10.17 -1.31
CA GLU A 238 -14.95 -10.23 -1.54
C GLU A 238 -14.68 -10.69 -2.98
N THR A 239 -13.85 -9.94 -3.68
CA THR A 239 -13.33 -10.28 -5.01
C THR A 239 -11.85 -10.61 -4.87
N ASP A 240 -11.50 -11.88 -4.98
CA ASP A 240 -10.12 -12.32 -5.04
C ASP A 240 -9.56 -12.24 -6.46
N TYR A 241 -8.31 -11.81 -6.59
CA TYR A 241 -7.66 -11.66 -7.88
C TYR A 241 -6.60 -12.74 -8.12
N ASN A 242 -6.45 -13.13 -9.38
CA ASN A 242 -5.18 -13.67 -9.88
C ASN A 242 -4.55 -12.63 -10.81
N ILE A 243 -3.33 -12.85 -11.31
CA ILE A 243 -2.66 -11.87 -12.18
C ILE A 243 -3.51 -11.49 -13.40
N ASP A 244 -4.30 -12.40 -13.96
CA ASP A 244 -5.11 -12.06 -15.13
C ASP A 244 -6.26 -11.11 -14.80
N THR A 245 -7.05 -11.42 -13.78
CA THR A 245 -8.17 -10.55 -13.35
C THR A 245 -7.68 -9.27 -12.69
N LEU A 246 -6.50 -9.28 -12.06
CA LEU A 246 -5.86 -8.07 -11.55
C LEU A 246 -5.52 -7.10 -12.68
N PHE A 247 -4.95 -7.59 -13.77
CA PHE A 247 -4.62 -6.74 -14.91
C PHE A 247 -5.87 -6.24 -15.64
N GLU A 248 -6.98 -6.97 -15.63
CA GLU A 248 -8.28 -6.44 -16.09
C GLU A 248 -8.75 -5.24 -15.24
N LEU A 249 -8.60 -5.31 -13.90
CA LEU A 249 -8.88 -4.19 -13.00
C LEU A 249 -7.97 -2.98 -13.30
N ILE A 250 -6.67 -3.23 -13.47
CA ILE A 250 -5.67 -2.20 -13.78
C ILE A 250 -5.97 -1.54 -15.13
N GLU A 251 -6.22 -2.32 -16.18
CA GLU A 251 -6.55 -1.81 -17.52
C GLU A 251 -7.84 -0.97 -17.50
N ALA A 252 -8.83 -1.40 -16.72
CA ALA A 252 -10.09 -0.67 -16.57
C ALA A 252 -9.93 0.72 -15.92
N SER A 253 -8.89 0.93 -15.13
CA SER A 253 -8.55 2.23 -14.52
C SER A 253 -8.15 3.28 -15.57
N GLY A 254 -7.62 2.85 -16.72
CA GLY A 254 -7.03 3.72 -17.74
C GLY A 254 -5.70 4.39 -17.31
N LEU A 255 -5.11 3.97 -16.19
CA LEU A 255 -3.85 4.46 -15.67
C LEU A 255 -2.68 3.56 -16.09
N GLU A 256 -1.47 4.09 -16.03
CA GLU A 256 -0.24 3.33 -16.28
C GLU A 256 0.09 2.44 -15.08
N PHE A 257 0.35 1.15 -15.30
CA PHE A 257 0.91 0.28 -14.27
C PHE A 257 2.38 0.64 -14.03
N ILE A 258 2.71 1.07 -12.81
CA ILE A 258 4.08 1.45 -12.44
C ILE A 258 4.87 0.22 -11.99
N GLY A 259 4.24 -0.63 -11.19
CA GLY A 259 4.86 -1.83 -10.64
C GLY A 259 4.30 -2.20 -9.28
N PHE A 260 4.58 -3.43 -8.87
CA PHE A 260 4.33 -3.88 -7.50
C PHE A 260 5.27 -3.17 -6.52
N SER A 261 4.77 -2.86 -5.33
CA SER A 261 5.52 -2.17 -4.26
C SER A 261 6.67 -3.00 -3.70
N ASN A 262 6.67 -4.31 -3.96
CA ASN A 262 7.61 -5.31 -3.46
C ASN A 262 8.30 -6.07 -4.62
N PRO A 263 9.02 -5.39 -5.52
CA PRO A 263 9.53 -5.96 -6.77
C PRO A 263 10.41 -7.21 -6.58
N GLN A 264 11.05 -7.36 -5.42
CA GLN A 264 11.85 -8.54 -5.04
C GLN A 264 11.05 -9.84 -5.01
N TYR A 265 9.74 -9.80 -4.71
CA TYR A 265 8.88 -10.99 -4.71
C TYR A 265 8.55 -11.47 -6.14
N TRP A 266 8.67 -10.56 -7.11
CA TRP A 266 8.36 -10.74 -8.52
C TRP A 266 9.60 -11.06 -9.39
N GLN A 267 10.67 -11.51 -8.75
CA GLN A 267 11.85 -12.07 -9.42
C GLN A 267 11.71 -13.60 -9.52
N LEU A 268 11.75 -14.14 -10.74
CA LEU A 268 11.50 -15.56 -11.00
C LEU A 268 12.61 -16.44 -10.38
N GLU A 269 13.84 -15.94 -10.37
CA GLU A 269 15.06 -16.55 -9.86
C GLU A 269 14.94 -16.99 -8.39
N ARG A 270 14.10 -16.29 -7.61
CA ARG A 270 13.78 -16.66 -6.22
C ARG A 270 13.16 -18.06 -6.10
N LEU A 271 12.46 -18.51 -7.14
CA LEU A 271 11.69 -19.77 -7.13
C LEU A 271 12.38 -20.88 -7.92
N ILE A 272 13.08 -20.54 -9.00
CA ILE A 272 13.72 -21.52 -9.90
C ILE A 272 15.24 -21.63 -9.71
N GLY A 273 15.83 -20.83 -8.83
CA GLY A 273 17.27 -20.78 -8.58
C GLY A 273 18.07 -20.36 -9.81
N GLU A 274 19.30 -20.87 -9.94
CA GLU A 274 20.25 -20.52 -11.00
C GLU A 274 20.05 -21.32 -12.31
N SER A 275 18.84 -21.87 -12.54
CA SER A 275 18.56 -22.66 -13.74
C SER A 275 18.58 -21.78 -15.00
N GLU A 276 19.73 -21.72 -15.69
CA GLU A 276 19.87 -20.95 -16.93
C GLU A 276 18.79 -21.27 -17.97
N GLU A 277 18.40 -22.55 -18.09
CA GLU A 277 17.39 -22.95 -19.06
C GLU A 277 16.02 -22.33 -18.74
N LEU A 278 15.59 -22.40 -17.47
CA LEU A 278 14.30 -21.87 -17.05
C LEU A 278 14.30 -20.34 -17.06
N ILE A 279 15.41 -19.68 -16.69
CA ILE A 279 15.58 -18.23 -16.78
C ILE A 279 15.42 -17.78 -18.24
N LYS A 280 16.15 -18.39 -19.18
CA LYS A 280 16.06 -18.09 -20.63
C LYS A 280 14.65 -18.32 -21.20
N ARG A 281 13.86 -19.23 -20.61
CA ARG A 281 12.44 -19.41 -20.97
C ARG A 281 11.57 -18.30 -20.38
N GLY A 282 11.80 -17.92 -19.12
CA GLY A 282 11.10 -16.83 -18.43
C GLY A 282 11.36 -15.45 -19.05
N GLU A 283 12.55 -15.20 -19.58
CA GLU A 283 12.89 -13.97 -20.31
C GLU A 283 12.05 -13.78 -21.59
N LYS A 284 11.52 -14.85 -22.17
CA LYS A 284 10.65 -14.80 -23.36
C LYS A 284 9.19 -14.49 -23.04
N LEU A 285 8.81 -14.52 -21.77
CA LEU A 285 7.47 -14.20 -21.33
C LEU A 285 7.28 -12.68 -21.27
N SER A 286 6.08 -12.22 -21.58
CA SER A 286 5.65 -10.86 -21.20
C SER A 286 5.68 -10.69 -19.68
N ASP A 287 5.72 -9.45 -19.19
CA ASP A 287 5.73 -9.19 -17.75
C ASP A 287 4.50 -9.79 -17.05
N ARG A 288 3.31 -9.65 -17.64
CA ARG A 288 2.07 -10.29 -17.13
C ARG A 288 2.20 -11.81 -17.05
N GLN A 289 2.74 -12.47 -18.08
CA GLN A 289 2.96 -13.92 -18.04
C GLN A 289 4.02 -14.32 -17.00
N ARG A 290 5.06 -13.50 -16.81
CA ARG A 290 6.08 -13.74 -15.79
C ARG A 290 5.50 -13.60 -14.38
N TYR A 291 4.70 -12.57 -14.12
CA TYR A 291 4.00 -12.41 -12.85
C TYR A 291 3.04 -13.58 -12.60
N ARG A 292 2.28 -14.01 -13.62
CA ARG A 292 1.39 -15.17 -13.49
C ARG A 292 2.17 -16.46 -13.21
N LEU A 293 3.32 -16.66 -13.86
CA LEU A 293 4.19 -17.80 -13.57
C LEU A 293 4.68 -17.78 -12.12
N ILE A 294 5.12 -16.62 -11.62
CA ILE A 294 5.58 -16.47 -10.23
C ILE A 294 4.44 -16.73 -9.25
N GLU A 295 3.26 -16.18 -9.49
CA GLU A 295 2.05 -16.42 -8.69
C GLU A 295 1.71 -17.91 -8.60
N LEU A 296 1.78 -18.64 -9.73
CA LEU A 296 1.52 -20.08 -9.78
C LEU A 296 2.57 -20.93 -9.04
N LEU A 297 3.82 -20.48 -9.04
CA LEU A 297 4.94 -21.16 -8.38
C LEU A 297 5.07 -20.80 -6.90
N ASP A 298 4.41 -19.72 -6.45
CA ASP A 298 4.40 -19.26 -5.06
C ASP A 298 2.97 -18.97 -4.54
N PRO A 299 2.09 -19.98 -4.53
CA PRO A 299 0.68 -19.80 -4.19
C PRO A 299 0.46 -19.52 -2.69
N GLU A 300 1.48 -19.67 -1.84
CA GLU A 300 1.34 -19.47 -0.40
C GLU A 300 1.83 -18.11 0.08
N ASN A 301 2.89 -17.53 -0.52
CA ASN A 301 3.42 -16.26 0.01
C ASN A 301 2.68 -15.03 -0.52
N ILE A 302 2.07 -15.13 -1.71
CA ILE A 302 1.33 -14.03 -2.34
C ILE A 302 -0.13 -14.09 -1.86
N THR A 303 -0.41 -13.42 -0.74
CA THR A 303 -1.77 -13.30 -0.19
C THR A 303 -2.51 -12.04 -0.65
N HIS A 304 -1.80 -11.12 -1.28
CA HIS A 304 -2.31 -9.86 -1.78
C HIS A 304 -1.39 -9.32 -2.88
N TYR A 305 -1.92 -8.39 -3.65
CA TYR A 305 -1.20 -7.54 -4.58
C TYR A 305 -1.17 -6.13 -4.03
N GLU A 306 0.01 -5.54 -3.95
CA GLU A 306 0.19 -4.13 -3.60
C GLU A 306 1.05 -3.46 -4.67
N PHE A 307 0.54 -2.40 -5.27
CA PHE A 307 1.12 -1.80 -6.47
C PHE A 307 0.76 -0.33 -6.62
N PHE A 308 1.46 0.34 -7.53
CA PHE A 308 1.19 1.72 -7.91
C PHE A 308 0.70 1.81 -9.36
N LEU A 309 -0.28 2.69 -9.58
CA LEU A 309 -0.64 3.20 -10.89
C LEU A 309 -0.27 4.68 -11.01
N GLY A 310 -0.11 5.20 -12.22
CA GLY A 310 0.21 6.61 -12.48
C GLY A 310 -0.69 7.23 -13.54
N LYS A 311 -1.06 8.51 -13.36
CA LYS A 311 -1.83 9.27 -14.38
C LYS A 311 -0.88 9.96 -15.36
N PRO A 312 -0.93 9.65 -16.67
CA PRO A 312 -0.14 10.35 -17.66
C PRO A 312 -0.50 11.85 -17.76
N PRO A 313 0.46 12.73 -18.08
CA PRO A 313 1.89 12.44 -18.20
C PRO A 313 2.54 12.25 -16.82
N LEU A 314 3.20 11.11 -16.60
CA LEU A 314 4.01 10.84 -15.43
C LEU A 314 5.48 10.85 -15.83
N ASN A 315 6.17 11.96 -15.55
CA ASN A 315 7.56 12.14 -15.95
C ASN A 315 8.49 11.33 -15.05
N LYS A 316 8.95 10.19 -15.56
CA LYS A 316 9.98 9.35 -14.93
C LYS A 316 11.38 9.82 -15.35
N ILE A 317 12.37 9.65 -14.48
CA ILE A 317 13.77 9.91 -14.80
C ILE A 317 14.60 8.65 -14.61
N ASN A 318 15.51 8.42 -15.55
CA ASN A 318 16.59 7.45 -15.40
C ASN A 318 17.87 8.23 -15.15
N TRP A 319 18.57 7.89 -14.08
CA TRP A 319 19.81 8.55 -13.69
C TRP A 319 21.05 7.97 -14.38
N SER A 320 20.92 7.02 -15.32
CA SER A 320 22.04 6.30 -15.95
C SER A 320 23.10 7.20 -16.59
N GLU A 321 22.72 8.36 -17.11
CA GLU A 321 23.66 9.32 -17.70
C GLU A 321 24.45 10.08 -16.63
N ASP A 322 25.78 10.09 -16.74
CA ASP A 322 26.68 10.73 -15.77
C ASP A 322 26.43 12.23 -15.63
N GLU A 323 26.22 12.94 -16.74
CA GLU A 323 25.96 14.39 -16.71
C GLU A 323 24.67 14.72 -15.95
N THR A 324 23.61 13.94 -16.21
CA THR A 324 22.32 14.06 -15.51
C THR A 324 22.49 13.81 -14.01
N LEU A 325 23.19 12.73 -13.64
CA LEU A 325 23.43 12.40 -12.24
C LEU A 325 24.29 13.46 -11.53
N LEU A 326 25.36 13.94 -12.17
CA LEU A 326 26.25 14.96 -11.64
C LEU A 326 25.51 16.29 -11.37
N SER A 327 24.54 16.64 -12.21
CA SER A 327 23.74 17.85 -12.04
C SER A 327 22.67 17.74 -10.95
N ALA A 328 22.28 16.52 -10.57
CA ALA A 328 21.19 16.29 -9.61
C ALA A 328 21.52 16.83 -8.21
N ILE A 329 20.49 17.18 -7.46
CA ILE A 329 20.60 17.58 -6.05
C ILE A 329 20.14 16.38 -5.19
N PRO A 330 21.03 15.75 -4.41
CA PRO A 330 20.68 14.61 -3.57
C PRO A 330 20.23 15.03 -2.16
N GLU A 331 19.27 14.28 -1.63
CA GLU A 331 18.80 14.34 -0.24
C GLU A 331 18.77 12.93 0.34
N THR A 332 18.96 12.77 1.65
CA THR A 332 18.76 11.47 2.30
C THR A 332 17.29 11.06 2.22
N HIS A 333 17.02 9.77 2.01
CA HIS A 333 15.65 9.26 1.93
C HIS A 333 14.88 9.56 3.24
N PRO A 334 13.63 10.08 3.19
CA PRO A 334 12.91 10.56 4.37
C PRO A 334 12.49 9.42 5.32
N CYS A 335 12.41 8.21 4.80
CA CYS A 335 12.06 7.01 5.57
C CYS A 335 13.29 6.20 6.01
N LEU A 336 14.42 6.82 6.36
CA LEU A 336 15.54 6.12 6.99
C LEU A 336 15.38 6.11 8.52
N HIS A 337 15.63 4.98 9.17
CA HIS A 337 15.56 4.88 10.63
C HIS A 337 16.95 4.67 11.24
N GLY A 338 17.33 5.55 12.19
CA GLY A 338 18.64 5.53 12.84
C GLY A 338 19.71 6.39 12.15
N TRP A 339 19.34 7.16 11.11
CA TRP A 339 20.21 8.19 10.52
C TRP A 339 20.34 9.39 11.48
N PRO A 340 21.53 10.01 11.67
CA PRO A 340 22.83 9.68 11.07
C PRO A 340 23.62 8.60 11.83
N SER A 341 23.86 7.46 11.18
CA SER A 341 24.67 6.34 11.66
C SER A 341 25.15 5.53 10.45
N LYS A 342 26.25 4.78 10.58
CA LYS A 342 26.67 3.80 9.56
C LYS A 342 25.85 2.53 9.60
N SER A 343 25.26 2.21 10.75
CA SER A 343 24.33 1.09 10.91
C SER A 343 22.94 1.66 11.13
N LEU A 344 22.05 1.48 10.15
CA LEU A 344 20.69 2.01 10.15
C LEU A 344 19.74 1.01 9.48
N LEU A 345 18.45 1.34 9.45
CA LEU A 345 17.45 0.61 8.66
C LEU A 345 17.05 1.44 7.44
N ASN A 346 16.97 0.79 6.27
CA ASN A 346 16.50 1.41 5.04
C ASN A 346 14.98 1.65 5.09
N TYR A 347 14.42 2.16 3.98
CA TYR A 347 13.00 2.50 3.82
C TYR A 347 12.03 1.31 3.98
N ASP A 348 12.50 0.06 3.98
CA ASP A 348 11.71 -1.15 4.16
C ASP A 348 12.13 -1.92 5.43
N TYR A 349 12.65 -1.18 6.42
CA TYR A 349 13.14 -1.68 7.71
C TYR A 349 14.26 -2.74 7.63
N GLN A 350 14.95 -2.85 6.49
CA GLN A 350 16.07 -3.78 6.35
C GLN A 350 17.35 -3.17 6.92
N PRO A 351 18.13 -3.92 7.73
CA PRO A 351 19.38 -3.44 8.26
C PRO A 351 20.42 -3.24 7.15
N ILE A 352 21.07 -2.09 7.16
CA ILE A 352 22.15 -1.75 6.24
C ILE A 352 23.37 -1.25 7.00
N HIS A 353 24.55 -1.50 6.42
CA HIS A 353 25.82 -0.97 6.91
C HIS A 353 26.50 -0.16 5.80
N LEU A 354 26.73 1.12 6.05
CA LEU A 354 27.36 2.04 5.12
C LEU A 354 28.88 1.96 5.23
N SER A 355 29.57 1.95 4.08
CA SER A 355 30.99 2.23 4.01
C SER A 355 31.30 3.69 4.42
N ASP A 356 32.57 3.98 4.70
CA ASP A 356 32.99 5.35 5.02
C ASP A 356 32.66 6.35 3.91
N ALA A 357 32.83 5.93 2.65
CA ALA A 357 32.54 6.76 1.49
C ALA A 357 31.03 6.99 1.30
N GLU A 358 30.20 5.95 1.43
CA GLU A 358 28.73 6.07 1.40
C GLU A 358 28.24 7.00 2.53
N TYR A 359 28.72 6.79 3.76
CA TYR A 359 28.34 7.60 4.91
C TYR A 359 28.71 9.08 4.74
N ASN A 360 29.96 9.36 4.34
CA ASN A 360 30.43 10.73 4.14
C ASN A 360 29.67 11.43 3.01
N PHE A 361 29.35 10.73 1.92
CA PHE A 361 28.52 11.28 0.84
C PHE A 361 27.11 11.59 1.32
N MET A 362 26.45 10.64 2.01
CA MET A 362 25.10 10.85 2.55
C MET A 362 25.05 11.99 3.58
N GLN A 363 26.08 12.18 4.40
CA GLN A 363 26.16 13.32 5.32
C GLN A 363 26.19 14.68 4.61
N ALA A 364 26.63 14.72 3.35
CA ALA A 364 26.66 15.93 2.53
C ALA A 364 25.38 16.13 1.67
N CYS A 365 24.44 15.17 1.69
CA CYS A 365 23.17 15.24 0.96
C CYS A 365 22.15 16.10 1.71
N ASP A 366 22.37 17.41 1.74
CA ASP A 366 21.57 18.40 2.47
C ASP A 366 20.46 19.06 1.62
N GLY A 367 20.32 18.65 0.36
CA GLY A 367 19.37 19.23 -0.59
C GLY A 367 19.78 20.58 -1.19
N ASN A 368 21.00 21.05 -0.98
CA ASN A 368 21.46 22.35 -1.49
C ASN A 368 22.59 22.25 -2.53
N LEU A 369 23.39 21.19 -2.47
CA LEU A 369 24.54 20.98 -3.35
C LEU A 369 24.21 19.98 -4.45
N THR A 370 24.83 20.14 -5.63
CA THR A 370 24.74 19.11 -6.67
C THR A 370 25.60 17.89 -6.29
N VAL A 371 25.32 16.72 -6.87
CA VAL A 371 26.19 15.54 -6.76
C VAL A 371 27.62 15.91 -7.14
N LYS A 372 27.81 16.67 -8.22
CA LYS A 372 29.13 17.18 -8.65
C LYS A 372 29.83 17.96 -7.55
N ASP A 373 29.13 18.90 -6.91
CA ASP A 373 29.70 19.72 -5.83
C ASP A 373 30.10 18.87 -4.62
N ILE A 374 29.28 17.90 -4.24
CA ILE A 374 29.55 16.99 -3.12
C ILE A 374 30.79 16.13 -3.43
N LEU A 375 30.89 15.55 -4.62
CA LEU A 375 32.02 14.71 -5.04
C LEU A 375 33.37 15.46 -5.05
N THR A 376 33.38 16.80 -5.13
CA THR A 376 34.63 17.58 -4.96
C THR A 376 35.10 17.68 -3.51
N LYS A 377 34.21 17.40 -2.54
CA LYS A 377 34.43 17.60 -1.10
C LYS A 377 34.58 16.31 -0.33
N VAL A 378 34.04 15.20 -0.84
CA VAL A 378 34.08 13.89 -0.19
C VAL A 378 34.79 12.86 -1.08
N SER A 379 35.45 11.89 -0.47
CA SER A 379 36.09 10.78 -1.19
C SER A 379 35.04 9.74 -1.59
N ALA A 380 34.26 10.02 -2.63
CA ALA A 380 33.31 9.11 -3.27
C ALA A 380 33.35 9.25 -4.80
N ASP A 381 32.74 8.32 -5.53
CA ASP A 381 32.61 8.34 -6.99
C ASP A 381 31.13 8.18 -7.41
N LEU A 382 30.85 8.25 -8.72
CA LEU A 382 29.49 8.12 -9.23
C LEU A 382 28.89 6.73 -9.01
N GLU A 383 29.69 5.68 -8.96
CA GLU A 383 29.21 4.32 -8.68
C GLU A 383 28.62 4.22 -7.27
N ILE A 384 29.25 4.87 -6.29
CA ILE A 384 28.69 5.00 -4.94
C ILE A 384 27.35 5.73 -4.97
N VAL A 385 27.24 6.84 -5.70
CA VAL A 385 25.97 7.60 -5.79
C VAL A 385 24.87 6.75 -6.43
N ARG A 386 25.19 6.01 -7.50
CA ARG A 386 24.27 5.07 -8.16
C ARG A 386 23.80 3.98 -7.22
N SER A 387 24.73 3.36 -6.50
CA SER A 387 24.43 2.34 -5.49
C SER A 387 23.49 2.88 -4.40
N LEU A 388 23.76 4.07 -3.85
CA LEU A 388 22.91 4.72 -2.86
C LEU A 388 21.51 5.01 -3.41
N GLN A 389 21.40 5.49 -4.65
CA GLN A 389 20.12 5.78 -5.30
C GLN A 389 19.31 4.50 -5.58
N GLN A 390 19.95 3.44 -6.10
CA GLN A 390 19.30 2.15 -6.37
C GLN A 390 18.80 1.47 -5.08
N LYS A 391 19.57 1.59 -4.00
CA LYS A 391 19.16 1.12 -2.65
C LYS A 391 18.12 2.03 -1.98
N GLN A 392 17.71 3.12 -2.64
CA GLN A 392 16.82 4.17 -2.12
C GLN A 392 17.27 4.75 -0.77
N LEU A 393 18.57 4.97 -0.62
CA LEU A 393 19.15 5.64 0.55
C LEU A 393 19.23 7.15 0.36
N ILE A 394 19.24 7.58 -0.89
CA ILE A 394 19.12 8.97 -1.29
C ILE A 394 17.99 9.11 -2.31
N ILE A 395 17.43 10.31 -2.37
CA ILE A 395 16.48 10.75 -3.40
C ILE A 395 17.16 11.86 -4.19
N LEU A 396 16.89 11.91 -5.49
CA LEU A 396 17.50 12.88 -6.40
C LEU A 396 16.44 13.83 -6.95
N THR A 397 16.76 15.12 -6.91
CA THR A 397 15.99 16.17 -7.57
C THR A 397 16.70 16.56 -8.87
N PRO A 398 16.01 16.54 -10.03
CA PRO A 398 16.58 17.04 -11.28
C PRO A 398 16.85 18.54 -11.13
N ASN A 399 18.04 18.99 -11.52
CA ASN A 399 18.33 20.42 -11.55
C ASN A 399 17.49 21.07 -12.65
N PRO A 400 16.70 22.12 -12.35
CA PRO A 400 15.89 22.82 -13.35
C PRO A 400 16.71 23.62 -14.37
N HIS A 401 18.04 23.61 -14.31
CA HIS A 401 18.95 24.46 -15.09
C HIS A 401 20.08 23.72 -15.78
#